data_AF-A0A397ZBI3-F1
#
_entry.id   AF-A0A397ZBI3-F1
#
_cell.length_a   1.000
_cell.length_b   1.000
_cell.length_c   1.000
_cell.angle_alpha   90.00
_cell.angle_beta   90.00
_cell.angle_gamma   90.00
#
_symmetry.space_group_name_H-M   'P 1'
#
loop_
_entity.id
_entity.type
_entity.pdbx_description
1 polymer ?
#
loop_
_entity_poly.entity_id
_entity_poly.type
_entity_poly.pdbx_seq_one_letter_code
_entity_poly.pdbx_strand_id
1 'polypeptide(L)'
;MITQRFSNRAVLYIEWSELLSWLWSPRRKRVMLLRKLVTHALVFHIWKNRNNLIHNQISATTSTVFQGIDREVRNIITARKNYKAFQRLRAFAPGSSHNFQKKKKLK
;
A
#
# COMPACT_ATOMS: atom_id res chain seq x y z
N MET A 1 -21.00 -42.21 4.70
CA MET A 1 -19.89 -41.37 5.23
C MET A 1 -18.91 -41.09 4.11
N ILE A 2 -18.99 -39.90 3.51
CA ILE A 2 -17.94 -39.35 2.64
C ILE A 2 -17.81 -37.90 3.07
N THR A 3 -16.78 -37.60 3.86
CA THR A 3 -16.43 -36.25 4.30
C THR A 3 -15.91 -35.47 3.09
N GLN A 4 -16.81 -34.67 2.52
CA GLN A 4 -16.48 -33.74 1.45
C GLN A 4 -15.56 -32.65 2.02
N ARG A 5 -14.26 -32.80 1.75
CA ARG A 5 -13.20 -31.82 2.03
C ARG A 5 -13.43 -30.58 1.16
N PHE A 6 -14.28 -29.67 1.60
CA PHE A 6 -14.15 -28.25 1.27
C PHE A 6 -13.46 -27.53 2.42
N SER A 7 -12.23 -27.96 2.73
CA SER A 7 -11.37 -27.18 3.60
C SER A 7 -10.84 -26.00 2.81
N ASN A 8 -11.29 -24.81 3.20
CA ASN A 8 -10.51 -23.58 3.22
C ASN A 8 -9.66 -23.31 1.97
N ARG A 9 -10.21 -22.52 1.02
CA ARG A 9 -9.35 -21.61 0.24
C ARG A 9 -8.72 -20.63 1.24
N ALA A 10 -7.54 -21.03 1.70
CA ALA A 10 -6.49 -20.25 2.31
C ALA A 10 -6.92 -18.84 2.72
N VAL A 11 -7.24 -18.68 4.00
CA VAL A 11 -6.79 -17.49 4.71
C VAL A 11 -5.27 -17.48 4.52
N LEU A 12 -4.80 -16.76 3.50
CA LEU A 12 -3.37 -16.58 3.24
C LEU A 12 -2.85 -15.74 4.40
N TYR A 13 -2.48 -16.39 5.49
CA TYR A 13 -1.58 -15.80 6.46
C TYR A 13 -0.27 -15.58 5.72
N ILE A 14 -0.13 -14.39 5.14
CA ILE A 14 1.16 -13.92 4.64
C ILE A 14 2.01 -13.71 5.87
N GLU A 15 2.83 -14.71 6.16
CA GLU A 15 3.90 -14.60 7.15
C GLU A 15 4.84 -13.48 6.69
N TRP A 16 5.40 -12.73 7.65
CA TRP A 16 6.32 -11.62 7.33
C TRP A 16 7.50 -12.08 6.48
N SER A 17 7.97 -13.31 6.69
CA SER A 17 9.02 -13.95 5.89
C SER A 17 8.61 -14.13 4.43
N GLU A 18 7.36 -14.52 4.16
CA GLU A 18 6.84 -14.68 2.81
C GLU A 18 6.71 -13.33 2.09
N LEU A 19 6.23 -12.29 2.79
CA LEU A 19 6.19 -10.92 2.28
C LEU A 19 7.59 -10.42 1.90
N LEU A 20 8.57 -10.63 2.78
CA LEU A 20 9.95 -10.21 2.55
C LEU A 20 10.59 -11.01 1.39
N SER A 21 10.35 -12.31 1.31
CA SER A 21 10.81 -13.15 0.19
C SER A 21 10.23 -12.67 -1.15
N TRP A 22 8.95 -12.28 -1.17
CA TRP A 22 8.29 -11.72 -2.35
C TRP A 22 8.82 -10.33 -2.72
N LEU A 23 9.20 -9.52 -1.73
CA LEU A 23 9.78 -8.20 -1.92
C LEU A 23 11.20 -8.27 -2.48
N TRP A 24 11.99 -9.26 -2.05
CA TRP A 24 13.38 -9.46 -2.47
C TRP A 24 13.52 -10.32 -3.72
N SER A 25 12.47 -11.03 -4.12
CA SER A 25 12.46 -11.82 -5.36
C SER A 25 12.92 -10.99 -6.58
N PRO A 26 13.95 -11.44 -7.33
CA PRO A 26 14.51 -10.69 -8.44
C PRO A 26 13.49 -10.51 -9.55
N ARG A 27 13.16 -9.24 -9.83
CA ARG A 27 12.17 -8.83 -10.84
C ARG A 27 12.65 -7.58 -11.56
N ARG A 28 11.98 -7.24 -12.66
CA ARG A 28 12.25 -5.98 -13.40
C ARG A 28 12.28 -4.79 -12.43
N LYS A 29 13.29 -3.92 -12.53
CA LYS A 29 13.51 -2.76 -11.63
C LYS A 29 12.25 -1.93 -11.36
N ARG A 30 11.37 -1.78 -12.36
CA ARG A 30 10.08 -1.08 -12.24
C ARG A 30 9.12 -1.74 -11.23
N VAL A 31 8.99 -3.06 -11.29
CA VAL A 31 8.10 -3.83 -10.42
C VAL A 31 8.64 -3.84 -8.99
N MET A 32 9.97 -3.93 -8.82
CA MET A 32 10.60 -3.84 -7.50
C MET A 32 10.36 -2.49 -6.83
N LEU A 33 10.47 -1.38 -7.57
CA LEU A 33 10.20 -0.04 -7.03
C LEU A 33 8.76 0.09 -6.55
N LEU A 34 7.79 -0.35 -7.36
CA LEU A 34 6.37 -0.32 -6.99
C LEU A 34 6.11 -1.16 -5.74
N ARG A 35 6.67 -2.37 -5.66
CA ARG A 35 6.51 -3.24 -4.48
C ARG A 35 7.06 -2.63 -3.22
N LYS A 36 8.24 -2.00 -3.28
CA LYS A 36 8.82 -1.30 -2.14
C LYS A 36 7.92 -0.18 -1.65
N LEU A 37 7.35 0.61 -2.56
CA LEU A 37 6.43 1.69 -2.23
C LEU A 37 5.14 1.17 -1.59
N VAL A 38 4.51 0.17 -2.22
CA VAL A 38 3.27 -0.43 -1.72
C VAL A 38 3.51 -1.07 -0.35
N THR A 39 4.62 -1.78 -0.16
CA THR A 39 4.96 -2.40 1.13
C THR A 39 5.20 -1.34 2.20
N HIS A 40 5.91 -0.26 1.88
CA HIS A 40 6.12 0.85 2.80
C HIS A 40 4.80 1.51 3.22
N ALA A 41 3.93 1.83 2.25
CA ALA A 41 2.62 2.42 2.50
C ALA A 41 1.71 1.48 3.32
N LEU A 42 1.75 0.17 3.03
CA LEU A 42 1.01 -0.85 3.76
C LEU A 42 1.44 -0.93 5.23
N VAL A 43 2.74 -1.05 5.49
CA VAL A 43 3.29 -1.11 6.85
C VAL A 43 2.96 0.17 7.63
N PHE A 44 3.11 1.33 7.00
CA PHE A 44 2.77 2.61 7.60
C PHE A 44 1.28 2.70 7.97
N HIS A 45 0.39 2.31 7.07
CA HIS A 45 -1.05 2.33 7.30
C HIS A 45 -1.48 1.33 8.37
N ILE A 46 -0.91 0.12 8.41
CA ILE A 46 -1.17 -0.87 9.47
C ILE A 46 -0.75 -0.32 10.83
N TRP A 47 0.47 0.21 10.94
CA TRP A 47 0.98 0.82 12.16
C TRP A 47 0.09 1.99 12.61
N LYS A 48 -0.28 2.87 11.68
CA LYS A 48 -1.17 4.01 11.94
C LYS A 48 -2.54 3.55 12.44
N ASN A 49 -3.13 2.53 11.83
CA ASN A 49 -4.44 2.02 12.24
C ASN A 49 -4.40 1.39 13.63
N ARG A 50 -3.36 0.60 13.92
CA ARG A 50 -3.14 0.02 15.24
C ARG A 50 -3.01 1.11 16.30
N ASN A 51 -2.24 2.18 16.02
CA ASN A 51 -2.07 3.28 16.95
C ASN A 51 -3.36 4.07 17.16
N ASN A 52 -4.13 4.31 16.10
CA ASN A 52 -5.44 4.95 16.21
C ASN A 52 -6.41 4.11 17.04
N LEU A 53 -6.36 2.78 16.93
CA LEU A 53 -7.17 1.89 17.74
C LEU A 53 -6.77 1.96 19.21
N ILE A 54 -5.47 1.94 19.52
CA ILE A 54 -4.96 1.97 20.90
C ILE A 54 -5.27 3.32 21.58
N HIS A 55 -5.05 4.44 20.89
CA HIS A 55 -5.12 5.76 21.51
C HIS A 55 -6.48 6.43 21.36
N ASN A 56 -7.19 6.20 20.26
CA ASN A 56 -8.44 6.90 19.95
C ASN A 56 -9.65 5.95 19.96
N GLN A 57 -9.45 4.64 20.13
CA GLN A 57 -10.48 3.59 20.00
C GLN A 57 -11.26 3.63 18.67
N ILE A 58 -10.68 4.28 17.66
CA ILE A 58 -11.28 4.39 16.32
C ILE A 58 -10.58 3.41 15.40
N SER A 59 -11.33 2.46 14.88
CA SER A 59 -10.88 1.58 13.80
C SER A 59 -11.29 2.16 12.45
N ALA A 60 -10.35 2.24 11.51
CA ALA A 60 -10.70 2.53 10.12
C ALA A 60 -11.04 1.21 9.40
N THR A 61 -12.11 1.21 8.64
CA THR A 61 -12.54 0.08 7.81
C THR A 61 -11.46 -0.31 6.80
N THR A 62 -11.31 -1.60 6.50
CA THR A 62 -10.33 -2.10 5.53
C THR A 62 -10.40 -1.37 4.17
N SER A 63 -11.60 -1.01 3.72
CA SER A 63 -11.82 -0.24 2.49
C SER A 63 -11.16 1.14 2.52
N THR A 64 -11.30 1.88 3.63
CA THR A 64 -10.72 3.23 3.75
C THR A 64 -9.21 3.18 3.86
N VAL A 65 -8.66 2.15 4.51
CA VAL A 65 -7.21 1.91 4.57
C VAL A 65 -6.66 1.60 3.18
N PHE A 66 -7.33 0.74 2.41
CA PHE A 66 -6.89 0.37 1.06
C PHE A 66 -6.90 1.57 0.10
N GLN A 67 -7.96 2.39 0.15
CA GLN A 67 -8.02 3.65 -0.59
C GLN A 67 -6.91 4.63 -0.17
N GLY A 68 -6.60 4.67 1.13
CA GLY A 68 -5.50 5.46 1.67
C GLY A 68 -4.14 5.04 1.11
N ILE A 69 -3.88 3.73 1.07
CA ILE A 69 -2.66 3.14 0.50
C ILE A 69 -2.55 3.46 -1.00
N ASP A 70 -3.60 3.22 -1.80
CA ASP A 70 -3.58 3.51 -3.24
C ASP A 70 -3.30 5.00 -3.51
N ARG A 71 -3.98 5.89 -2.76
CA ARG A 71 -3.77 7.33 -2.88
C ARG A 71 -2.35 7.73 -2.48
N GLU A 72 -1.80 7.18 -1.40
CA GLU A 72 -0.44 7.47 -0.95
C GLU A 72 0.60 7.02 -1.99
N VAL A 73 0.46 5.80 -2.52
CA VAL A 73 1.35 5.28 -3.56
C VAL A 73 1.29 6.17 -4.81
N ARG A 74 0.09 6.55 -5.27
CA ARG A 74 -0.08 7.48 -6.41
C ARG A 74 0.53 8.85 -6.12
N ASN A 75 0.36 9.38 -4.91
CA ASN A 75 0.94 10.66 -4.50
C ASN A 75 2.47 10.60 -4.53
N ILE A 76 3.09 9.54 -4.01
CA ILE A 76 4.55 9.38 -4.02
C ILE A 76 5.07 9.29 -5.47
N ILE A 77 4.40 8.52 -6.32
CA ILE A 77 4.77 8.37 -7.74
C ILE A 77 4.66 9.72 -8.46
N THR A 78 3.59 10.48 -8.19
CA THR A 78 3.34 11.78 -8.81
C THR A 78 4.32 12.84 -8.32
N ALA A 79 4.62 12.88 -7.02
CA ALA A 79 5.59 13.81 -6.44
C ALA A 79 7.00 13.56 -6.97
N ARG A 80 7.36 12.30 -7.23
CA ARG A 80 8.67 11.90 -7.76
C ARG A 80 8.70 11.78 -9.29
N LYS A 81 7.74 12.38 -10.00
CA LYS A 81 7.60 12.30 -11.47
C LYS A 81 8.86 12.66 -12.26
N ASN A 82 9.71 13.53 -11.74
CA ASN A 82 10.92 13.99 -12.42
C ASN A 82 12.09 12.99 -12.31
N TYR A 83 12.01 12.01 -11.40
CA TYR A 83 13.05 10.99 -11.26
C TYR A 83 12.93 9.92 -12.35
N LYS A 84 14.02 9.63 -13.06
CA LYS A 84 14.08 8.63 -14.16
C LYS A 84 13.47 7.27 -13.79
N ALA A 85 13.60 6.85 -12.53
CA ALA A 85 13.03 5.60 -12.02
C ALA A 85 11.49 5.59 -11.97
N PHE A 86 10.85 6.74 -11.77
CA PHE A 86 9.40 6.90 -11.59
C PHE A 86 8.66 7.30 -12.88
N GLN A 87 9.36 7.92 -13.84
CA GLN A 87 8.80 8.21 -15.17
C GLN A 87 8.27 6.94 -15.85
N ARG A 88 8.99 5.83 -15.70
CA ARG A 88 8.61 4.51 -16.21
C ARG A 88 7.39 3.92 -15.48
N LEU A 89 7.09 4.37 -14.26
CA LEU A 89 5.98 3.82 -13.45
C LEU A 89 4.63 4.52 -13.74
N ARG A 90 4.66 5.77 -14.20
CA ARG A 90 3.45 6.57 -14.51
C ARG A 90 2.56 6.02 -15.62
N ALA A 91 3.11 5.27 -16.57
CA ALA A 91 2.32 4.66 -17.66
C ALA A 91 1.22 3.72 -17.14
N PHE A 92 1.27 3.31 -15.87
CA PHE A 92 0.29 2.44 -15.23
C PHE A 92 -0.79 3.18 -14.42
N ALA A 93 -0.66 4.47 -14.14
CA ALA A 93 -1.60 5.22 -13.30
C ALA A 93 -2.12 6.48 -14.00
N PRO A 94 -3.09 6.37 -14.93
CA PRO A 94 -3.79 7.51 -15.49
C PRO A 94 -4.79 8.04 -14.44
N GLY A 95 -4.65 9.31 -14.06
CA GLY A 95 -5.65 10.01 -13.25
C GLY A 95 -5.32 10.08 -11.75
N SER A 96 -4.70 11.20 -11.35
CA SER A 96 -4.96 11.90 -10.09
C SER A 96 -4.03 13.11 -10.00
N SER A 97 -4.28 14.09 -10.87
CA SER A 97 -3.74 15.45 -10.72
C SER A 97 -4.88 16.33 -10.23
N HIS A 98 -5.00 16.53 -8.91
CA HIS A 98 -5.31 17.82 -8.29
C HIS A 98 -5.44 17.70 -6.77
N ASN A 99 -4.93 18.74 -6.09
CA ASN A 99 -5.26 19.13 -4.71
C ASN A 99 -4.65 18.32 -3.56
N PHE A 100 -3.43 18.69 -3.15
CA PHE A 100 -3.05 18.65 -1.73
C PHE A 100 -1.89 19.62 -1.40
N GLN A 101 -2.10 20.93 -1.52
CA GLN A 101 -1.12 21.94 -1.04
C GLN A 101 -1.73 23.21 -0.40
N LYS A 102 -2.95 23.17 0.16
CA LYS A 102 -3.45 24.32 0.94
C LYS A 102 -4.24 23.88 2.15
N LYS A 103 -3.56 23.56 3.26
CA LYS A 103 -4.03 23.83 4.65
C LYS A 103 -2.86 23.70 5.63
N LYS A 104 -1.95 24.67 5.64
CA LYS A 104 -1.16 25.05 6.82
C LYS A 104 -0.82 26.53 6.70
N LYS A 105 -1.68 27.37 7.27
CA LYS A 105 -1.40 28.70 7.85
C LYS A 105 -2.74 29.26 8.36
N LEU A 106 -2.97 29.08 9.65
CA LEU A 106 -3.92 29.83 10.47
C LEU A 106 -3.48 29.59 11.92
N LYS A 107 -2.49 30.37 12.33
CA LYS A 107 -2.34 30.99 13.64
C LYS A 107 -1.64 32.32 13.38
#